data_AF-A0AA41HKN0-F1
#
_entry.id   AF-A0AA41HKN0-F1
#
_cell.length_a   1.000
_cell.length_b   1.000
_cell.length_c   1.000
_cell.angle_alpha   90.00
_cell.angle_beta   90.00
_cell.angle_gamma   90.00
#
_symmetry.space_group_name_H-M   'P 1'
#
loop_
_entity.id
_entity.type
_entity.pdbx_description
1 polymer ?
#
loop_
_entity_poly.entity_id
_entity_poly.type
_entity_poly.pdbx_seq_one_letter_code
_entity_poly.pdbx_strand_id
1 'polypeptide(L)' 'GAPALLALPTDRPRPAVQRYAGASVALTLPAALSAELRALAGRHGATLFMTMLAGWAALLARLGGQ' A
#
# COMPACT_ATOMS: atom_id res chain seq x y z
N GLY A 1 4.94 12.14 19.34
CA GLY A 1 4.61 10.79 19.83
C GLY A 1 4.58 9.82 18.66
N ALA A 2 4.63 8.51 18.91
CA ALA A 2 4.47 7.53 17.83
C ALA A 2 3.07 7.64 17.21
N PRO A 3 2.92 7.42 15.89
CA PRO A 3 1.61 7.42 15.24
C PRO A 3 0.70 6.33 15.81
N ALA A 4 -0.61 6.52 15.68
CA ALA A 4 -1.59 5.52 16.08
C ALA A 4 -1.38 4.21 15.31
N LEU A 5 -1.61 3.08 15.99
CA LEU A 5 -1.53 1.77 15.38
C LEU A 5 -2.64 1.61 14.34
N LEU A 6 -2.28 1.27 13.10
CA LEU A 6 -3.23 0.95 12.05
C LEU A 6 -3.85 -0.44 12.31
N ALA A 7 -5.17 -0.49 12.47
CA ALA A 7 -5.93 -1.71 12.73
C ALA A 7 -6.24 -2.45 11.42
N LEU A 8 -5.30 -3.25 10.93
CA LEU A 8 -5.50 -4.08 9.74
C LEU A 8 -6.18 -5.43 10.08
N PRO A 9 -6.92 -6.05 9.14
CA PRO A 9 -7.53 -7.36 9.33
C PRO A 9 -6.47 -8.46 9.26
N THR A 10 -5.69 -8.60 10.33
CA THR A 10 -4.62 -9.60 10.45
C THR A 10 -5.16 -10.97 10.84
N ASP A 11 -4.62 -12.05 10.26
CA ASP A 11 -5.06 -13.43 10.54
C ASP A 11 -4.75 -13.92 11.97
N ARG A 12 -3.76 -13.31 12.63
CA ARG A 12 -3.27 -13.72 13.96
C ARG A 12 -2.95 -12.49 14.82
N PRO A 13 -3.10 -12.58 16.15
CA PRO A 13 -2.76 -11.49 17.05
C PRO A 13 -1.27 -11.15 16.99
N ARG A 14 -0.93 -9.87 17.19
CA ARG A 14 0.45 -9.39 17.23
C ARG A 14 1.17 -9.98 18.47
N PRO A 15 2.34 -10.62 18.31
CA PRO A 15 3.11 -11.10 19.45
C PRO A 15 3.72 -9.93 20.24
N ALA A 16 3.93 -10.12 21.55
CA ALA A 16 4.55 -9.12 22.42
C ALA A 16 5.99 -8.74 22.02
N VAL A 17 6.72 -9.69 21.40
CA VAL A 17 8.08 -9.49 20.89
C VAL A 17 8.11 -9.80 19.40
N GLN A 18 8.64 -8.87 18.61
CA GLN A 18 8.78 -9.01 17.16
C GLN A 18 9.79 -10.10 16.81
N ARG A 19 9.39 -11.05 15.95
CA ARG A 19 10.20 -12.21 15.57
C ARG A 19 10.99 -12.03 14.27
N TYR A 20 10.79 -10.91 13.56
CA TYR A 20 11.36 -10.60 12.23
C TYR A 20 11.16 -11.67 11.14
N ALA A 21 10.27 -12.64 11.36
CA ALA A 21 9.88 -13.63 10.36
C ALA A 21 8.92 -13.00 9.33
N GLY A 22 9.27 -13.07 8.05
CA GLY A 22 8.48 -12.53 6.96
C GLY A 22 8.66 -13.33 5.66
N ALA A 23 7.85 -13.00 4.67
CA ALA A 23 7.92 -13.54 3.32
C ALA A 23 7.62 -12.43 2.30
N SER A 24 7.94 -12.66 1.03
CA SER A 24 7.65 -11.74 -0.07
C SER A 24 6.65 -12.38 -1.02
N VAL A 25 5.64 -11.62 -1.43
CA VAL A 25 4.69 -11.99 -2.48
C VAL A 25 4.91 -11.05 -3.66
N ALA A 26 5.29 -11.60 -4.80
CA ALA A 26 5.46 -10.81 -6.02
C ALA A 26 4.10 -10.47 -6.63
N LEU A 27 3.94 -9.22 -7.08
CA LEU A 27 2.78 -8.75 -7.82
C LEU A 27 3.27 -8.08 -9.10
N THR A 28 2.67 -8.44 -10.23
CA THR A 28 2.96 -7.81 -11.53
C THR A 28 1.70 -7.11 -12.03
N LEU A 29 1.82 -5.81 -12.31
CA LEU A 29 0.75 -5.06 -12.96
C LEU A 29 0.83 -5.28 -14.47
N PRO A 30 -0.30 -5.58 -15.14
CA PRO A 30 -0.33 -5.66 -16.61
C PRO A 30 0.22 -4.37 -17.25
N ALA A 31 0.83 -4.51 -18.42
CA ALA A 31 1.43 -3.39 -19.14
C ALA A 31 0.41 -2.27 -19.43
N ALA A 32 -0.83 -2.64 -19.79
CA ALA A 32 -1.92 -1.70 -20.02
C ALA A 32 -2.23 -0.86 -18.77
N LEU A 33 -2.45 -1.50 -17.61
CA LEU A 33 -2.68 -0.80 -16.35
C LEU A 33 -1.49 0.11 -15.98
N SER A 34 -0.27 -0.35 -16.20
CA SER A 34 0.93 0.45 -15.93
C SER A 34 1.02 1.69 -16.83
N ALA A 35 0.52 1.62 -18.07
CA ALA A 35 0.44 2.77 -18.97
C ALA A 35 -0.64 3.76 -18.51
N GLU A 36 -1.82 3.26 -18.11
CA GLU A 36 -2.91 4.09 -17.59
C GLU A 36 -2.52 4.83 -16.30
N LEU A 37 -1.79 4.18 -15.40
CA LEU A 37 -1.29 4.81 -14.18
C LEU A 37 -0.27 5.93 -14.47
N ARG A 38 0.60 5.74 -15.48
CA ARG A 38 1.52 6.80 -15.91
C ARG A 38 0.77 7.98 -16.52
N ALA A 39 -0.25 7.71 -17.35
CA ALA A 39 -1.10 8.75 -17.91
C ALA A 39 -1.86 9.52 -16.82
N LEU A 40 -2.40 8.80 -15.82
CA LEU A 40 -3.03 9.41 -14.65
C LEU A 40 -2.05 10.33 -13.91
N ALA A 41 -0.85 9.84 -13.60
CA ALA A 41 0.18 10.64 -12.95
C ALA A 41 0.46 11.94 -13.73
N GLY A 42 0.64 11.83 -15.05
CA GLY A 42 0.87 12.97 -15.94
C GLY A 42 -0.27 14.00 -15.92
N ARG A 43 -1.53 13.56 -15.93
CA ARG A 43 -2.70 14.47 -15.84
C ARG A 43 -2.74 15.28 -14.55
N HIS A 44 -2.15 14.76 -13.47
CA HIS A 44 -2.12 15.42 -12.17
C HIS A 44 -0.77 16.10 -11.85
N GLY A 45 0.15 16.18 -12.81
CA GLY A 45 1.50 16.71 -12.58
C GLY A 45 2.30 15.91 -11.53
N ALA A 46 1.94 14.64 -11.32
CA ALA A 46 2.53 13.76 -10.34
C ALA A 46 3.47 12.74 -10.99
N THR A 47 4.30 12.09 -10.18
CA THR A 47 5.12 10.95 -10.63
C THR A 47 4.37 9.64 -10.44
N LEU A 48 4.74 8.60 -11.21
CA LEU A 48 4.19 7.26 -11.02
C LEU A 48 4.38 6.76 -9.57
N PHE A 49 5.51 7.10 -8.95
CA PHE A 49 5.78 6.80 -7.54
C PHE A 49 4.71 7.41 -6.61
N MET A 50 4.41 8.70 -6.77
CA MET A 50 3.38 9.38 -5.96
C MET A 50 2.00 8.74 -6.17
N THR A 51 1.65 8.41 -7.42
CA THR A 51 0.38 7.73 -7.73
C THR A 51 0.29 6.35 -7.06
N MET A 52 1.35 5.54 -7.12
CA MET A 52 1.40 4.24 -6.45
C MET A 52 1.34 4.38 -4.93
N LEU A 53 2.05 5.36 -4.36
CA LEU A 53 2.02 5.64 -2.92
C LEU A 53 0.61 6.08 -2.46
N ALA A 54 -0.07 6.92 -3.24
CA ALA A 54 -1.44 7.33 -2.96
C ALA A 54 -2.41 6.13 -3.04
N GLY A 55 -2.26 5.27 -4.04
CA GLY A 55 -3.02 4.02 -4.14
C GLY A 55 -2.79 3.09 -2.94
N TRP A 56 -1.55 2.98 -2.47
CA TRP A 56 -1.20 2.23 -1.26
C TRP A 56 -1.84 2.82 -0.01
N ALA A 57 -1.78 4.14 0.17
CA ALA A 57 -2.41 4.82 1.28
C ALA A 57 -3.94 4.62 1.29
N ALA A 58 -4.58 4.73 0.12
CA ALA A 58 -6.02 4.49 -0.03
C ALA A 58 -6.41 3.04 0.28
N LEU A 59 -5.60 2.07 -0.14
CA LEU A 59 -5.80 0.67 0.19
C LEU A 59 -5.70 0.42 1.70
N LEU A 60 -4.66 0.95 2.35
CA LEU A 60 -4.48 0.82 3.79
C LEU A 60 -5.60 1.50 4.59
N ALA A 61 -6.06 2.68 4.16
CA ALA A 61 -7.20 3.36 4.78
C ALA A 61 -8.45 2.49 4.71
N ARG A 62 -8.77 1.95 3.53
CA ARG A 62 -9.91 1.05 3.32
C ARG A 62 -9.82 -0.21 4.18
N LEU A 63 -8.64 -0.85 4.25
CA LEU A 63 -8.45 -2.05 5.07
C LEU A 63 -8.48 -1.74 6.57
N GLY A 64 -8.03 -0.54 6.96
CA GLY A 64 -8.03 -0.05 8.33
C GLY A 64 -9.35 0.53 8.82
N GLY A 65 -10.39 0.57 7.98
CA GLY A 65 -11.70 1.13 8.33
C GLY A 65 -11.70 2.66 8.47
N GLN A 66 -10.80 3.36 7.78
CA GLN A 66 -10.70 4.83 7.74
C GLN A 66 -11.48 5.39 6.55
#